data_AF-A0A822A231-F1
#
_entry.id   AF-A0A822A231-F1
#
_cell.length_a   1.000
_cell.length_b   1.000
_cell.length_c   1.000
_cell.angle_alpha   90.00
_cell.angle_beta   90.00
_cell.angle_gamma   90.00
#
_symmetry.space_group_name_H-M   'P 1'
#
loop_
_entity.id
_entity.type
_entity.pdbx_description
1 polymer ?
#
loop_
_entity_poly.entity_id
_entity_poly.type
_entity_poly.pdbx_seq_one_letter_code
_entity_poly.pdbx_strand_id
1 'polypeptide(L)'
;MAARWATNADRSELTEHWLKLFIRSDYAGNALVHHESGFPLYSYAPELKHGQWFPPTFQCSRNNTLPRQWIVTYAVPFFGLDALGINLEFKGVVRVDAYLSYLDINQCAMPHYVPNA
;
A
#
# COMPACT_ATOMS: atom_id res chain seq x y z
N MET A 1 3.98 -18.12 16.88
CA MET A 1 3.85 -16.79 16.26
C MET A 1 2.43 -16.68 15.74
N ALA A 2 1.62 -15.75 16.26
CA ALA A 2 0.31 -15.45 15.67
C ALA A 2 0.54 -14.72 14.35
N ALA A 3 -0.04 -15.23 13.26
CA ALA A 3 0.00 -14.55 11.96
C ALA A 3 -1.05 -13.42 11.98
N ARG A 4 -0.60 -12.17 11.80
CA ARG A 4 -1.49 -11.00 11.70
C ARG A 4 -2.33 -11.10 10.43
N TRP A 5 -3.61 -10.73 10.51
CA TRP A 5 -4.60 -10.77 9.41
C TRP A 5 -4.85 -12.17 8.85
N ALA A 6 -4.70 -13.20 9.69
CA ALA A 6 -4.98 -14.58 9.33
C ALA A 6 -6.47 -14.94 9.52
N THR A 7 -7.25 -14.09 10.19
CA THR A 7 -8.66 -14.36 10.47
C THR A 7 -9.56 -13.16 10.14
N ASN A 8 -10.85 -13.43 9.92
CA ASN A 8 -11.84 -12.38 9.65
C ASN A 8 -12.06 -11.44 10.85
N ALA A 9 -11.68 -11.81 12.07
CA ALA A 9 -11.72 -10.93 13.24
C ALA A 9 -10.78 -9.72 13.06
N ASP A 10 -9.67 -9.94 12.37
CA ASP A 10 -8.66 -8.92 12.09
C ASP A 10 -9.12 -7.93 11.00
N ARG A 11 -10.28 -8.16 10.36
CA ARG A 11 -10.88 -7.22 9.39
C ARG A 11 -11.20 -5.87 10.03
N SER A 12 -11.51 -5.84 11.33
CA SER A 12 -11.78 -4.62 12.07
C SER A 12 -10.57 -3.68 12.19
N GLU A 13 -9.35 -4.20 12.01
CA GLU A 13 -8.11 -3.40 11.99
C GLU A 13 -7.78 -2.85 10.59
N LEU A 14 -8.55 -3.24 9.57
CA LEU A 14 -8.32 -2.84 8.18
C LEU A 14 -9.31 -1.74 7.78
N THR A 15 -8.80 -0.73 7.07
CA THR A 15 -9.61 0.32 6.48
C THR A 15 -10.09 -0.08 5.09
N GLU A 16 -11.39 0.09 4.85
CA GLU A 16 -11.99 -0.15 3.54
C GLU A 16 -11.74 1.03 2.60
N HIS A 17 -11.25 0.72 1.41
CA HIS A 17 -11.02 1.67 0.34
C HIS A 17 -11.87 1.31 -0.87
N TRP A 18 -12.65 2.27 -1.36
CA TRP A 18 -13.40 2.12 -2.61
C TRP A 18 -12.61 2.73 -3.76
N LEU A 19 -12.53 2.02 -4.89
CA LEU A 19 -11.95 2.55 -6.11
C LEU A 19 -13.05 3.11 -7.01
N LYS A 20 -13.06 4.43 -7.26
CA LYS A 20 -13.85 5.02 -8.36
C LYS A 20 -12.97 5.13 -9.59
N LEU A 21 -13.17 4.20 -10.52
CA LEU A 21 -12.49 4.20 -11.80
C LEU A 21 -13.16 5.21 -12.73
N PHE A 22 -12.37 6.15 -13.24
CA PHE A 22 -12.77 7.03 -14.32
C PHE A 22 -11.99 6.66 -15.57
N ILE A 23 -12.69 6.35 -16.66
CA ILE A 23 -12.09 5.96 -17.94
C ILE A 23 -12.42 7.05 -18.96
N ARG A 24 -11.49 7.27 -19.90
CA ARG A 24 -11.72 8.20 -21.02
C ARG A 24 -12.89 7.72 -21.86
N SER A 25 -13.81 8.63 -22.20
CA SER A 25 -14.96 8.32 -23.06
C SER A 25 -14.59 8.07 -24.52
N ASP A 26 -13.53 8.74 -24.98
CA ASP A 26 -13.08 8.73 -26.36
C ASP A 26 -11.55 8.65 -26.46
N TYR A 27 -11.03 8.36 -27.65
CA TYR A 27 -9.60 8.30 -27.91
C TYR A 27 -8.90 9.66 -27.67
N ALA A 28 -9.60 10.76 -27.93
CA ALA A 28 -9.10 12.12 -27.68
C ALA A 28 -9.08 12.48 -26.17
N GLY A 29 -9.85 11.78 -25.34
CA GLY A 29 -9.90 11.99 -23.89
C GLY A 29 -10.63 13.26 -23.46
N ASN A 30 -11.64 13.69 -24.20
CA ASN A 30 -12.38 14.93 -23.96
C ASN A 30 -13.25 14.89 -22.71
N ALA A 31 -13.71 13.69 -22.33
CA ALA A 31 -14.46 13.49 -21.09
C ALA A 31 -14.01 12.22 -20.36
N LEU A 32 -14.21 12.22 -19.05
CA LEU A 32 -14.03 11.06 -18.18
C LEU A 32 -15.41 10.55 -17.80
N VAL A 33 -15.65 9.27 -18.06
CA VAL A 33 -16.87 8.56 -17.66
C VAL A 33 -16.53 7.68 -16.48
N HIS A 34 -17.38 7.73 -15.45
CA HIS A 34 -17.26 6.80 -14.33
C HIS A 34 -17.52 5.38 -14.86
N HIS A 35 -16.52 4.52 -14.73
CA HIS A 35 -16.64 3.14 -15.17
C HIS A 35 -17.32 2.32 -14.08
N GLU A 36 -18.63 2.18 -14.20
CA GLU A 36 -19.46 1.29 -13.40
C GLU A 36 -19.25 -0.15 -13.85
N SER A 37 -18.05 -0.70 -13.61
CA SER A 37 -17.76 -2.11 -13.85
C SER A 37 -18.50 -3.00 -12.83
N GLY A 38 -19.83 -3.07 -12.90
CA GLY A 38 -20.72 -4.09 -12.33
C GLY A 38 -20.72 -4.31 -10.80
N PHE A 39 -19.67 -3.97 -10.08
CA PHE A 39 -19.47 -4.23 -8.66
C PHE A 39 -18.53 -3.16 -8.07
N PRO A 40 -18.81 -2.64 -6.86
CA PRO A 40 -17.86 -1.77 -6.18
C PRO A 40 -16.55 -2.54 -5.98
N LEU A 41 -15.45 -2.04 -6.55
CA LEU A 41 -14.13 -2.57 -6.26
C LEU A 41 -13.68 -1.98 -4.91
N TYR A 42 -14.00 -2.71 -3.85
CA TYR A 42 -13.49 -2.43 -2.52
C TYR A 42 -12.24 -3.25 -2.23
N SER A 43 -11.29 -2.66 -1.53
CA SER A 43 -10.13 -3.33 -0.97
C SER A 43 -9.97 -2.95 0.50
N TYR A 44 -9.33 -3.84 1.25
CA TYR A 44 -9.00 -3.63 2.65
C TYR A 44 -7.50 -3.43 2.75
N ALA A 45 -7.08 -2.29 3.26
CA ALA A 45 -5.68 -2.03 3.54
C ALA A 45 -5.52 -1.66 5.01
N PRO A 46 -4.41 -2.04 5.65
CA PRO A 46 -4.12 -1.57 7.00
C PRO A 46 -3.68 -0.10 6.97
N GLU A 47 -3.84 0.57 8.11
CA GLU A 47 -3.35 1.93 8.30
C GLU A 47 -1.83 2.05 8.07
N LEU A 48 -1.34 3.26 7.78
CA LEU A 48 0.06 3.56 7.52
C LEU A 48 1.01 3.09 8.63
N LYS A 49 0.54 3.02 9.88
CA LYS A 49 1.32 2.56 11.04
C LYS A 49 1.64 1.06 11.03
N HIS A 50 0.97 0.29 10.17
CA HIS A 50 1.05 -1.17 10.18
C HIS A 50 1.88 -1.75 9.04
N GLY A 51 2.28 -0.94 8.04
CA GLY A 51 3.20 -1.39 7.02
C GLY A 51 4.64 -1.43 7.51
N GLN A 52 5.48 -2.06 6.71
CA GLN A 52 6.85 -2.35 7.06
C GLN A 52 7.80 -1.45 6.28
N TRP A 53 8.70 -0.79 7.01
CA TRP A 53 9.83 -0.08 6.44
C TRP A 53 11.01 -1.04 6.26
N PHE A 54 11.62 -1.00 5.08
CA PHE A 54 12.84 -1.75 4.78
C PHE A 54 14.07 -0.85 5.01
N PRO A 55 15.23 -1.45 5.30
CA PRO A 55 16.47 -0.69 5.43
C PRO A 55 16.76 0.09 4.13
N PRO A 56 17.41 1.26 4.21
CA PRO A 56 17.78 2.02 3.03
C PRO A 56 18.61 1.18 2.05
N THR A 57 18.23 1.20 0.78
CA THR A 57 18.93 0.49 -0.30
C THR A 57 19.36 1.48 -1.38
N PHE A 58 20.51 1.22 -1.99
CA PHE A 58 21.00 2.04 -3.09
C PHE A 58 20.38 1.55 -4.40
N GLN A 59 19.66 2.42 -5.11
CA GLN A 59 18.97 2.06 -6.33
C GLN A 59 19.95 1.96 -7.51
N CYS A 60 20.39 0.74 -7.82
CA CYS A 60 21.20 0.42 -8.98
C CYS A 60 20.31 0.01 -10.16
N SER A 61 19.77 0.96 -10.93
CA SER A 61 19.07 0.62 -12.17
C SER A 61 20.06 0.15 -13.24
N ARG A 62 19.89 -1.06 -13.80
CA ARG A 62 20.76 -1.59 -14.86
C ARG A 62 20.77 -0.73 -16.13
N ASN A 63 19.66 -0.06 -16.42
CA ASN A 63 19.48 0.69 -17.67
C ASN A 63 19.54 2.22 -17.46
N ASN A 64 19.97 2.67 -16.28
CA ASN A 64 20.08 4.09 -15.92
C ASN A 64 18.78 4.92 -16.08
N THR A 65 17.63 4.26 -16.19
CA THR A 65 16.30 4.89 -16.38
C THR A 65 15.80 5.58 -15.11
N LEU A 66 16.33 5.17 -13.95
CA LEU A 66 16.00 5.74 -12.64
C LEU A 66 17.25 6.43 -12.06
N PRO A 67 17.08 7.58 -11.39
CA PRO A 67 18.20 8.26 -10.75
C PRO A 67 18.86 7.36 -9.70
N ARG A 68 20.19 7.30 -9.73
CA ARG A 68 20.99 6.49 -8.81
C ARG A 68 21.07 7.19 -7.46
N GLN A 69 20.24 6.75 -6.52
CA GLN A 69 20.17 7.37 -5.20
C GLN A 69 19.74 6.36 -4.13
N TRP A 70 19.91 6.75 -2.87
CA TRP A 70 19.41 6.00 -1.74
C TRP A 70 17.89 6.12 -1.65
N ILE A 71 17.24 4.97 -1.54
CA ILE A 71 15.80 4.85 -1.34
C ILE A 71 15.51 4.14 -0.03
N VAL A 72 14.37 4.47 0.54
CA VAL A 72 13.72 3.69 1.59
C VAL A 72 12.43 3.14 1.01
N THR A 73 12.18 1.86 1.26
CA THR A 73 10.99 1.18 0.79
C THR A 73 10.00 1.01 1.93
N TYR A 74 8.76 1.43 1.70
CA TYR A 74 7.61 1.08 2.53
C TYR A 74 6.76 0.05 1.80
N ALA A 75 6.38 -1.02 2.49
CA ALA A 75 5.47 -2.02 1.93
C ALA A 75 4.30 -2.31 2.86
N VAL A 76 3.12 -2.47 2.27
CA VAL A 76 1.89 -2.77 2.99
C VAL A 76 1.05 -3.77 2.19
N PRO A 77 0.53 -4.84 2.82
CA PRO A 77 -0.36 -5.76 2.14
C PRO A 77 -1.73 -5.13 1.94
N PHE A 78 -2.46 -5.59 0.94
CA PHE A 78 -3.88 -5.30 0.81
C PHE A 78 -4.65 -6.58 0.51
N PHE A 79 -5.90 -6.57 0.91
CA PHE A 79 -6.78 -7.72 0.93
C PHE A 79 -8.07 -7.43 0.18
N GLY A 80 -8.64 -8.47 -0.39
CA GLY A 80 -9.99 -8.48 -0.94
C GLY A 80 -10.84 -9.47 -0.16
N LEU A 81 -12.09 -9.65 -0.59
CA LEU A 81 -12.88 -10.79 -0.15
C LEU A 81 -12.74 -11.93 -1.16
N ASP A 82 -12.94 -13.15 -0.67
CA ASP A 82 -13.08 -14.34 -1.51
C ASP A 82 -14.32 -14.24 -2.41
N ALA A 83 -14.46 -15.18 -3.36
CA ALA A 83 -15.60 -15.20 -4.29
C ALA A 83 -16.97 -15.30 -3.58
N LEU A 84 -17.00 -15.78 -2.34
CA LEU A 84 -18.20 -15.88 -1.51
C LEU A 84 -18.47 -14.60 -0.70
N GLY A 85 -17.53 -13.66 -0.65
CA GLY A 85 -17.65 -12.40 0.07
C GLY A 85 -17.54 -12.54 1.60
N ILE A 86 -17.03 -13.68 2.10
CA ILE A 86 -17.05 -14.01 3.53
C ILE A 86 -15.66 -13.84 4.13
N ASN A 87 -14.64 -14.35 3.45
CA ASN A 87 -13.30 -14.44 4.02
C ASN A 87 -12.35 -13.39 3.42
N LEU A 88 -11.47 -12.89 4.26
CA LEU A 88 -10.37 -12.03 3.83
C LEU A 88 -9.37 -12.84 2.98
N GLU A 89 -9.08 -12.36 1.78
CA GLU A 89 -8.15 -12.99 0.85
C GLU A 89 -6.98 -12.05 0.56
N PHE A 90 -5.75 -12.54 0.70
CA PHE A 90 -4.56 -11.79 0.33
C PHE A 90 -4.52 -11.55 -1.18
N LYS A 91 -4.48 -10.28 -1.60
CA LYS A 91 -4.45 -9.90 -3.02
C LYS A 91 -3.07 -9.43 -3.47
N GLY A 92 -2.27 -8.88 -2.56
CA GLY A 92 -0.91 -8.48 -2.89
C GLY A 92 -0.29 -7.53 -1.89
N VAL A 93 0.83 -6.94 -2.29
CA VAL A 93 1.57 -5.95 -1.52
C VAL A 93 1.78 -4.71 -2.37
N VAL A 94 1.47 -3.55 -1.82
CA VAL A 94 1.84 -2.26 -2.39
C VAL A 94 3.21 -1.88 -1.84
N ARG A 95 4.14 -1.58 -2.74
CA ARG A 95 5.48 -1.11 -2.42
C ARG A 95 5.63 0.33 -2.91
N VAL A 96 6.09 1.21 -2.03
CA VAL A 96 6.43 2.59 -2.36
C VAL A 96 7.91 2.82 -2.04
N ASP A 97 8.65 3.29 -3.04
CA ASP A 97 10.04 3.70 -2.86
C ASP A 97 10.10 5.22 -2.73
N ALA A 98 10.59 5.69 -1.59
CA ALA A 98 10.82 7.11 -1.32
C ALA A 98 12.31 7.41 -1.37
N TYR A 99 12.71 8.54 -1.96
CA TYR A 99 14.11 8.94 -1.94
C TYR A 99 14.50 9.46 -0.55
N LEU A 100 15.69 9.07 -0.10
CA LEU A 100 16.18 9.42 1.23
C LEU A 100 16.29 10.94 1.43
N SER A 101 16.54 11.69 0.35
CA SER A 101 16.61 13.15 0.38
C SER A 101 15.29 13.85 0.67
N TYR A 102 14.15 13.18 0.49
CA TYR A 102 12.82 13.73 0.77
C TYR A 102 12.30 13.32 2.16
N LEU A 103 13.02 12.46 2.88
CA LEU A 103 12.61 11.98 4.19
C LEU A 103 13.36 12.75 5.28
N ASP A 104 12.60 13.25 6.25
CA ASP A 104 13.17 13.74 7.50
C ASP A 104 13.47 12.55 8.41
N ILE A 105 14.75 12.22 8.55
CA ILE A 105 15.20 11.04 9.29
C ILE A 105 15.45 11.45 10.74
N ASN A 106 14.43 11.31 11.57
CA ASN A 106 14.58 11.47 13.01
C ASN A 106 14.94 10.13 13.68
N GLN A 107 16.23 9.80 13.70
CA GLN A 107 16.78 8.64 14.41
C GLN A 107 17.02 8.90 15.91
N CYS A 108 16.54 10.03 16.45
CA CYS A 108 16.73 10.32 17.86
C CYS A 108 15.99 9.31 18.74
N ALA A 109 16.61 8.94 19.85
CA ALA A 109 16.06 7.98 20.80
C ALA A 109 14.68 8.46 21.28
N MET A 110 13.63 7.74 20.89
CA MET A 110 12.33 7.88 21.55
C MET A 110 12.43 7.34 22.97
N PRO A 111 11.65 7.87 23.92
CA PRO A 111 11.61 7.34 25.27
C PRO A 111 11.32 5.83 25.24
N HIS A 112 12.10 5.06 26.00
CA HIS A 112 12.06 3.58 26.02
C HIS A 112 10.70 2.95 26.34
N TYR A 113 9.70 3.74 26.76
CA TYR A 113 8.36 3.28 27.10
C TYR A 113 7.34 3.38 25.96
N VAL A 114 7.72 3.97 24.82
CA VAL A 114 6.89 3.99 23.61
C VAL A 114 7.25 2.75 22.82
N PRO A 115 6.35 1.75 22.71
CA PRO A 115 6.59 0.59 21.86
C PRO A 115 6.72 1.08 20.42
N ASN A 116 7.91 0.90 19.84
CA ASN A 116 8.18 1.29 18.48
C ASN A 116 7.25 0.51 17.54
N ALA A 117 6.57 1.26 16.66
CA ALA A 117 5.92 0.70 15.47
C ALA A 117 6.92 -0.12 14.64
#